data_AF-X1CXU3-F1
#
_entry.id   AF-X1CXU3-F1
#
_cell.length_a   1.000
_cell.length_b   1.000
_cell.length_c   1.000
_cell.angle_alpha   90.00
_cell.angle_beta   90.00
_cell.angle_gamma   90.00
#
_symmetry.space_group_name_H-M   'P 1'
#
loop_
_entity.id
_entity.type
_entity.pdbx_description
1 polymer ?
#
loop_
_entity_poly.entity_id
_entity_poly.type
_entity_poly.pdbx_seq_one_letter_code
_entity_poly.pdbx_strand_id
1 'polypeptide(L)'
;NHIKIRDSIALKSKKSVDYLNAINSSIQELNNINNLTKEPEIDKCIDLLKTSVKRKIESTINQISKEDKKEKIKEIINSILPELYLINKFKIDTEIEEGILFCSKCNRWYPIVETIPQMLPDKYRNENEDIAFLNKWKQILEQINFFQRKLIPFNK
;
A
#
# COMPACT_ATOMS: atom_id res chain seq x y z
N ASN A 1 -19.88 -21.99 2.85
CA ASN A 1 -19.20 -22.03 4.16
C ASN A 1 -17.94 -21.16 4.08
N HIS A 2 -17.96 -19.92 4.60
CA HIS A 2 -16.82 -19.01 4.45
C HIS A 2 -16.18 -18.68 5.78
N ILE A 3 -14.85 -18.57 5.80
CA ILE A 3 -14.09 -18.02 6.92
C ILE A 3 -13.94 -16.52 6.73
N LYS A 4 -14.02 -15.85 7.87
CA LYS A 4 -14.04 -14.41 7.99
C LYS A 4 -12.84 -14.01 8.87
N ILE A 5 -11.96 -13.18 8.33
CA ILE A 5 -10.74 -12.69 9.02
C ILE A 5 -11.01 -11.26 9.50
N ARG A 6 -10.57 -10.99 10.72
CA ARG A 6 -10.50 -9.66 11.33
C ARG A 6 -9.18 -9.58 12.10
N ASP A 7 -8.42 -8.52 11.86
CA ASP A 7 -7.15 -8.21 12.52
C ASP A 7 -6.95 -6.69 12.54
N SER A 8 -5.74 -6.23 12.86
CA SER A 8 -5.43 -4.79 12.92
C SER A 8 -5.50 -4.11 11.55
N ILE A 9 -5.30 -4.83 10.44
CA ILE A 9 -5.48 -4.32 9.07
C ILE A 9 -6.97 -4.32 8.65
N ALA A 10 -7.70 -5.39 8.95
CA ALA A 10 -9.09 -5.57 8.58
C ALA A 10 -10.02 -5.17 9.73
N LEU A 11 -10.28 -3.86 9.85
CA LEU A 11 -11.20 -3.27 10.85
C LEU A 11 -12.62 -3.88 10.82
N LYS A 12 -13.05 -4.34 9.64
CA LYS A 12 -14.27 -5.13 9.45
C LYS A 12 -13.92 -6.52 8.96
N SER A 13 -14.70 -7.48 9.40
CA SER A 13 -14.53 -8.87 9.00
C SER A 13 -14.70 -9.06 7.48
N LYS A 14 -13.69 -9.63 6.83
CA LYS A 14 -13.67 -9.91 5.38
C LYS A 14 -13.59 -11.42 5.12
N LYS A 15 -14.10 -11.88 3.98
CA LYS A 15 -13.90 -13.29 3.55
C LYS A 15 -12.40 -13.54 3.38
N SER A 16 -11.92 -14.75 3.69
CA SER A 16 -10.49 -15.08 3.69
C SER A 16 -9.79 -14.74 2.37
N VAL A 17 -10.35 -15.12 1.23
CA VAL A 17 -9.77 -14.82 -0.10
C VAL A 17 -9.75 -13.32 -0.38
N ASP A 18 -10.85 -12.60 -0.08
CA ASP A 18 -10.92 -11.15 -0.27
C ASP A 18 -9.91 -10.40 0.61
N TYR A 19 -9.71 -10.90 1.84
CA TYR A 19 -8.69 -10.39 2.76
C TYR A 19 -7.29 -10.60 2.19
N LEU A 20 -6.94 -11.82 1.77
CA LEU A 20 -5.61 -12.12 1.22
C LEU A 20 -5.33 -11.35 -0.08
N ASN A 21 -6.32 -11.17 -0.95
CA ASN A 21 -6.20 -10.34 -2.14
C ASN A 21 -5.91 -8.87 -1.77
N ALA A 22 -6.58 -8.33 -0.75
CA ALA A 22 -6.30 -6.99 -0.26
C ALA A 22 -4.88 -6.88 0.33
N ILE A 23 -4.41 -7.91 1.04
CA ILE A 23 -3.03 -7.97 1.53
C ILE A 23 -2.04 -7.99 0.35
N ASN A 24 -2.27 -8.82 -0.67
CA ASN A 24 -1.41 -8.88 -1.84
C ASN A 24 -1.33 -7.52 -2.57
N SER A 25 -2.47 -6.83 -2.72
CA SER A 25 -2.51 -5.48 -3.27
C SER A 25 -1.67 -4.50 -2.44
N SER A 26 -1.78 -4.53 -1.11
CA SER A 26 -0.96 -3.66 -0.25
C SER A 26 0.53 -3.98 -0.30
N ILE A 27 0.93 -5.24 -0.50
CA ILE A 27 2.34 -5.59 -0.71
C ILE A 27 2.85 -5.00 -2.03
N GLN A 28 2.02 -4.99 -3.07
CA GLN A 28 2.37 -4.38 -4.37
C GLN A 28 2.56 -2.86 -4.27
N GLU A 29 1.80 -2.18 -3.41
CA GLU A 29 1.92 -0.73 -3.17
C GLU A 29 3.32 -0.34 -2.65
N LEU A 30 4.03 -1.24 -1.97
CA LEU A 30 5.40 -1.03 -1.49
C LEU A 30 6.39 -0.72 -2.62
N ASN A 31 6.07 -1.07 -3.88
CA ASN A 31 6.90 -0.72 -5.04
C ASN A 31 6.97 0.79 -5.29
N ASN A 32 6.04 1.56 -4.72
CA ASN A 32 6.02 3.01 -4.82
C ASN A 32 6.65 3.71 -3.60
N ILE A 33 7.13 2.93 -2.63
CA ILE A 33 7.76 3.46 -1.41
C ILE A 33 9.27 3.50 -1.62
N ASN A 34 9.85 4.66 -1.33
CA ASN A 34 11.29 4.84 -1.24
C ASN A 34 11.65 5.01 0.24
N ASN A 35 12.65 4.25 0.70
CA ASN A 35 13.17 4.42 2.04
C ASN A 35 14.09 5.64 2.08
N LEU A 36 13.71 6.65 2.86
CA LEU A 36 14.54 7.84 3.09
C LEU A 36 15.32 7.74 4.41
N THR A 37 15.03 6.74 5.22
CA THR A 37 15.82 6.45 6.41
C THR A 37 17.17 5.88 5.96
N LYS A 38 18.27 6.31 6.57
CA LYS A 38 19.61 5.80 6.26
C LYS A 38 19.86 4.41 6.89
N GLU A 39 18.80 3.68 7.22
CA GLU A 39 18.82 2.43 7.96
C GLU A 39 18.63 1.24 7.00
N PRO A 40 19.69 0.45 6.73
CA PRO A 40 19.65 -0.64 5.75
C PRO A 40 18.73 -1.80 6.17
N GLU A 41 18.39 -1.93 7.45
CA GLU A 41 17.45 -2.93 7.98
C GLU A 41 16.04 -2.72 7.43
N ILE A 42 15.65 -1.47 7.18
CA ILE A 42 14.33 -1.14 6.64
C ILE A 42 14.21 -1.61 5.18
N ASP A 43 15.25 -1.41 4.37
CA ASP A 43 15.28 -1.93 2.99
C ASP A 43 15.18 -3.45 2.96
N LYS A 44 15.92 -4.14 3.84
CA LYS A 44 15.82 -5.60 3.98
C LYS A 44 14.40 -6.04 4.33
N CYS A 45 13.72 -5.32 5.23
CA CYS A 45 12.34 -5.61 5.61
C CYS A 45 11.38 -5.43 4.44
N ILE A 46 11.50 -4.31 3.70
CA ILE A 46 10.70 -4.02 2.51
C ILE A 46 10.93 -5.10 1.44
N ASP A 47 12.17 -5.52 1.22
CA ASP A 47 12.52 -6.56 0.26
C ASP A 47 11.95 -7.93 0.66
N LEU A 48 12.00 -8.28 1.95
CA LEU A 48 11.36 -9.48 2.48
C LEU A 48 9.84 -9.46 2.21
N LEU A 49 9.18 -8.32 2.46
CA LEU A 49 7.74 -8.15 2.19
C LEU A 49 7.44 -8.32 0.70
N LYS A 50 8.20 -7.67 -0.17
CA LYS A 50 8.03 -7.70 -1.64
C LYS A 50 8.31 -9.08 -2.25
N THR A 51 9.12 -9.91 -1.60
CA THR A 51 9.60 -11.18 -2.15
C THR A 51 9.00 -12.40 -1.45
N SER A 52 9.55 -12.79 -0.32
CA SER A 52 9.23 -14.06 0.37
C SER A 52 7.80 -14.07 0.90
N VAL A 53 7.38 -12.97 1.52
CA VAL A 53 6.04 -12.81 2.06
C VAL A 53 5.02 -12.77 0.93
N LYS A 54 5.24 -11.94 -0.10
CA LYS A 54 4.37 -11.87 -1.29
C LYS A 54 4.12 -13.26 -1.89
N ARG A 55 5.18 -14.03 -2.13
CA ARG A 55 5.09 -15.36 -2.73
C ARG A 55 4.25 -16.32 -1.89
N LYS A 56 4.40 -16.28 -0.56
CA LYS A 56 3.61 -17.10 0.37
C LYS A 56 2.13 -16.70 0.38
N ILE A 57 1.83 -15.40 0.32
CA ILE A 57 0.44 -14.92 0.22
C ILE A 57 -0.18 -15.36 -1.11
N GLU A 58 0.54 -15.21 -2.23
CA GLU A 58 0.07 -15.62 -3.57
C GLU A 58 -0.17 -17.13 -3.64
N SER A 59 0.75 -17.96 -3.13
CA SER A 59 0.56 -19.41 -3.08
C SER A 59 -0.63 -19.80 -2.21
N THR A 60 -0.84 -19.11 -1.09
CA THR A 60 -1.97 -19.35 -0.18
C THR A 60 -3.31 -19.02 -0.83
N ILE A 61 -3.40 -17.92 -1.57
CA ILE A 61 -4.61 -17.55 -2.34
C ILE A 61 -4.97 -18.68 -3.31
N ASN A 62 -3.97 -19.24 -4.01
CA ASN A 62 -4.19 -20.31 -4.99
C ASN A 62 -4.57 -21.65 -4.35
N GLN A 63 -4.26 -21.88 -3.07
CA GLN A 63 -4.63 -23.11 -2.35
C GLN A 63 -6.08 -23.10 -1.86
N ILE A 64 -6.70 -21.93 -1.72
CA ILE A 64 -8.05 -21.80 -1.17
C ILE A 64 -9.09 -21.84 -2.30
N SER A 65 -9.90 -22.89 -2.30
CA SER A 65 -11.05 -23.05 -3.20
C SER A 65 -12.38 -22.71 -2.50
N LYS A 66 -13.39 -22.28 -3.27
CA LYS A 66 -14.72 -21.94 -2.72
C LYS A 66 -15.45 -23.12 -2.05
N GLU A 67 -15.06 -24.34 -2.40
CA GLU A 67 -15.64 -25.60 -1.93
C GLU A 67 -14.91 -26.17 -0.70
N ASP A 68 -13.78 -25.58 -0.31
CA ASP A 68 -12.99 -26.08 0.82
C ASP A 68 -13.75 -26.01 2.15
N LYS A 69 -13.55 -27.04 2.97
CA LYS A 69 -14.05 -27.08 4.34
C LYS A 69 -13.40 -25.98 5.20
N LYS A 70 -14.14 -25.47 6.18
CA LYS A 70 -13.65 -24.39 7.06
C LYS A 70 -12.34 -24.79 7.76
N GLU A 71 -12.23 -26.02 8.23
CA GLU A 71 -11.07 -26.51 8.97
C GLU A 71 -9.79 -26.42 8.14
N LYS A 72 -9.85 -26.84 6.87
CA LYS A 72 -8.74 -26.72 5.91
C LYS A 72 -8.34 -25.26 5.68
N ILE A 73 -9.33 -24.37 5.50
CA ILE A 73 -9.06 -22.94 5.32
C ILE A 73 -8.38 -22.35 6.57
N LYS A 74 -8.79 -22.76 7.79
CA LYS A 74 -8.12 -22.30 9.03
C LYS A 74 -6.67 -22.76 9.08
N GLU A 75 -6.41 -24.03 8.77
CA GLU A 75 -5.06 -24.59 8.75
C GLU A 75 -4.15 -23.85 7.78
N ILE A 76 -4.64 -23.60 6.56
CA ILE A 76 -3.94 -22.82 5.55
C ILE A 76 -3.63 -21.40 6.05
N ILE A 77 -4.61 -20.70 6.63
CA ILE A 77 -4.39 -19.34 7.16
C ILE A 77 -3.41 -19.36 8.35
N ASN A 78 -3.51 -20.36 9.22
CA ASN A 78 -2.61 -20.51 10.35
C ASN A 78 -1.15 -20.70 9.90
N SER A 79 -0.93 -21.32 8.73
CA SER A 79 0.41 -21.52 8.17
C SER A 79 1.12 -20.23 7.77
N ILE A 80 0.39 -19.12 7.56
CA ILE A 80 0.93 -17.81 7.17
C ILE A 80 0.78 -16.73 8.25
N LEU A 81 0.47 -17.11 9.49
CA LEU A 81 0.34 -16.14 10.59
C LEU A 81 1.58 -15.25 10.77
N PRO A 82 2.83 -15.78 10.74
CA PRO A 82 4.02 -14.94 10.87
C PRO A 82 4.09 -13.82 9.82
N GLU A 83 3.74 -14.13 8.57
CA GLU A 83 3.69 -13.18 7.47
C GLU A 83 2.64 -12.10 7.72
N LEU A 84 1.44 -12.50 8.15
CA LEU A 84 0.37 -11.56 8.48
C LEU A 84 0.76 -10.64 9.65
N TYR A 85 1.44 -11.17 10.68
CA TYR A 85 1.94 -10.36 11.79
C TYR A 85 3.01 -9.35 11.34
N LEU A 86 3.94 -9.78 10.47
CA LEU A 86 4.97 -8.90 9.93
C LEU A 86 4.36 -7.75 9.11
N ILE A 87 3.40 -8.06 8.24
CA ILE A 87 2.69 -7.04 7.44
C ILE A 87 1.91 -6.07 8.35
N ASN A 88 1.22 -6.60 9.36
CA ASN A 88 0.52 -5.78 10.35
C ASN A 88 1.48 -4.82 11.07
N LYS A 89 2.62 -5.35 11.55
CA LYS A 89 3.62 -4.56 12.27
C LYS A 89 4.20 -3.46 11.37
N PHE A 90 4.60 -3.81 10.15
CA PHE A 90 5.12 -2.85 9.18
C PHE A 90 4.11 -1.73 8.90
N LYS A 91 2.84 -2.06 8.67
CA LYS A 91 1.80 -1.06 8.38
C LYS A 91 1.48 -0.12 9.53
N ILE A 92 1.62 -0.58 10.77
CA ILE A 92 1.33 0.22 11.96
C ILE A 92 2.51 1.14 12.30
N ASP A 93 3.74 0.64 12.12
CA ASP A 93 4.95 1.36 12.51
C ASP A 93 5.50 2.29 11.42
N THR A 94 5.05 2.13 10.17
CA THR A 94 5.58 2.92 9.04
C THR A 94 4.71 4.13 8.77
N GLU A 95 5.35 5.30 8.70
CA GLU A 95 4.72 6.56 8.32
C GLU A 95 5.29 7.05 6.97
N ILE A 96 4.44 7.70 6.17
CA ILE A 96 4.84 8.31 4.91
C ILE A 96 5.12 9.79 5.17
N GLU A 97 6.39 10.16 5.32
CA GLU A 97 6.82 11.54 5.55
C GLU A 97 6.36 12.48 4.41
N GLU A 98 6.67 12.08 3.17
CA GLU A 98 6.31 12.81 1.95
C GLU A 98 5.89 11.83 0.85
N GLY A 99 4.95 12.25 0.01
CA GLY A 99 4.42 11.38 -1.05
C GLY A 99 3.39 12.05 -1.94
N ILE A 100 2.88 11.30 -2.91
CA ILE A 100 1.78 11.75 -3.78
C ILE A 100 0.67 10.72 -3.77
N LEU A 101 -0.54 11.16 -3.45
CA LEU A 101 -1.77 10.42 -3.69
C LEU A 101 -2.36 10.86 -5.02
N PHE A 102 -2.88 9.93 -5.82
CA PHE A 102 -3.66 10.31 -6.99
C PHE A 102 -4.87 9.40 -7.18
N CYS A 103 -5.93 9.98 -7.74
CA CYS A 103 -7.14 9.25 -8.07
C CYS A 103 -7.03 8.66 -9.48
N SER A 104 -7.15 7.34 -9.61
CA SER A 104 -7.15 6.66 -10.91
C SER A 104 -8.38 6.96 -11.79
N LYS A 105 -9.44 7.60 -11.23
CA LYS A 105 -10.67 7.92 -11.97
C LYS A 105 -10.64 9.32 -12.58
N CYS A 106 -10.24 10.32 -11.80
CA CYS A 106 -10.21 11.73 -12.25
C CYS A 106 -8.80 12.27 -12.49
N ASN A 107 -7.76 11.46 -12.27
CA ASN A 107 -6.35 11.82 -12.40
C ASN A 107 -5.90 12.97 -11.48
N ARG A 108 -6.71 13.33 -10.48
CA ARG A 108 -6.32 14.36 -9.51
C ARG A 108 -5.24 13.84 -8.58
N TRP A 109 -4.22 14.66 -8.31
CA TRP A 109 -3.15 14.32 -7.36
C TRP A 109 -3.10 15.27 -6.16
N TYR A 110 -2.62 14.78 -5.02
CA TYR A 110 -2.44 15.54 -3.77
C TYR A 110 -1.09 15.19 -3.15
N PRO A 111 -0.31 16.17 -2.68
CA PRO A 111 0.92 15.89 -1.95
C PRO A 111 0.61 15.45 -0.52
N ILE A 112 1.48 14.60 0.01
CA ILE A 112 1.64 14.36 1.45
C ILE A 112 2.88 15.14 1.86
N VAL A 113 2.76 16.00 2.86
CA VAL A 113 3.84 16.83 3.39
C VAL A 113 3.82 16.71 4.90
N GLU A 114 4.97 16.39 5.51
CA GLU A 114 5.11 16.18 6.96
C GLU A 114 4.06 15.20 7.49
N THR A 115 3.88 14.06 6.80
CA THR A 115 2.87 13.02 7.07
C THR A 115 1.41 13.40 6.83
N ILE A 116 1.12 14.66 6.47
CA ILE A 116 -0.26 15.16 6.29
C ILE A 116 -0.63 15.22 4.80
N PRO A 117 -1.65 14.47 4.35
CA PRO A 117 -2.22 14.62 3.01
C PRO A 117 -2.90 15.98 2.82
N GLN A 118 -2.39 16.80 1.91
CA GLN A 118 -2.92 18.13 1.60
C GLN A 118 -4.10 18.06 0.63
N MET A 119 -5.23 17.51 1.10
CA MET A 119 -6.44 17.28 0.28
C MET A 119 -7.38 18.50 0.25
N LEU A 120 -6.83 19.69 0.00
CA LEU A 120 -7.60 20.92 -0.03
C LEU A 120 -8.47 21.02 -1.31
N PRO A 121 -9.68 21.63 -1.20
CA PRO A 121 -10.44 22.07 -2.37
C PRO A 121 -9.66 23.07 -3.22
N ASP A 122 -9.96 23.15 -4.52
CA ASP A 122 -9.21 23.97 -5.49
C ASP A 122 -8.97 25.41 -5.07
N LYS A 123 -10.02 26.08 -4.58
CA LYS A 123 -9.94 27.48 -4.13
C LYS A 123 -9.00 27.73 -2.93
N TYR A 124 -8.61 26.68 -2.22
CA TYR A 124 -7.74 26.77 -1.05
C TYR A 124 -6.36 26.16 -1.28
N ARG A 125 -6.11 25.62 -2.47
CA ARG A 125 -4.85 25.00 -2.83
C ARG A 125 -3.88 26.05 -3.36
N ASN A 126 -2.61 25.97 -2.94
CA ASN A 126 -1.57 26.92 -3.30
C ASN A 126 -0.66 26.34 -4.40
N GLU A 127 -0.76 26.89 -5.61
CA GLU A 127 0.03 26.44 -6.76
C GLU A 127 1.54 26.55 -6.53
N ASN A 128 2.00 27.58 -5.81
CA ASN A 128 3.43 27.77 -5.54
C ASN A 128 3.98 26.65 -4.65
N GLU A 129 3.20 26.20 -3.66
CA GLU A 129 3.58 25.09 -2.78
C GLU A 129 3.61 23.76 -3.55
N ASP A 130 2.65 23.52 -4.44
CA ASP A 130 2.64 22.35 -5.31
C ASP A 130 3.86 22.31 -6.23
N ILE A 131 4.20 23.43 -6.87
CA ILE A 131 5.36 23.54 -7.75
C ILE A 131 6.65 23.31 -6.95
N ALA A 132 6.77 23.89 -5.76
CA ALA A 132 7.92 23.68 -4.89
C ALA A 132 8.07 22.19 -4.51
N PHE A 133 6.97 21.52 -4.16
CA PHE A 133 6.96 20.09 -3.86
C PHE A 133 7.41 19.24 -5.06
N LEU A 134 6.85 19.50 -6.25
CA LEU A 134 7.22 18.79 -7.48
C LEU A 134 8.69 19.01 -7.85
N ASN A 135 9.21 20.22 -7.68
CA ASN A 135 10.61 20.53 -7.95
C ASN A 135 11.55 19.82 -6.97
N LYS A 136 11.21 19.81 -5.67
CA LYS A 136 11.96 19.09 -4.63
C LYS A 136 12.14 17.61 -4.98
N TRP A 137 11.08 16.97 -5.48
CA TRP A 137 11.06 15.53 -5.78
C TRP A 137 11.24 15.17 -7.25
N LYS A 138 11.62 16.15 -8.09
CA LYS A 138 11.64 16.02 -9.55
C LYS A 138 12.35 14.76 -10.05
N GLN A 139 13.53 14.46 -9.51
CA GLN A 139 14.32 13.30 -9.93
C GLN A 139 13.58 11.97 -9.73
N ILE A 140 12.96 11.77 -8.57
CA ILE A 140 12.20 10.53 -8.27
C ILE A 140 10.94 10.48 -9.14
N LEU A 141 10.26 11.62 -9.29
CA LEU A 141 9.04 11.73 -10.09
C LEU A 141 9.30 11.45 -11.58
N GLU A 142 10.45 11.86 -12.11
CA GLU A 142 10.88 11.53 -13.47
C GLU A 142 11.12 10.02 -13.64
N GLN A 143 11.78 9.36 -12.68
CA GLN A 143 12.04 7.91 -12.74
C GLN A 143 10.76 7.07 -12.83
N ILE A 144 9.67 7.52 -12.20
CA ILE A 144 8.36 6.83 -12.25
C ILE A 144 7.42 7.35 -13.34
N ASN A 145 7.95 8.17 -14.26
CA ASN A 145 7.22 8.81 -15.35
C ASN A 145 6.03 9.65 -14.88
N PHE A 146 6.10 10.25 -13.69
CA PHE A 146 4.99 11.02 -13.10
C PHE A 146 4.50 12.13 -14.04
N PHE A 147 5.41 12.93 -14.61
CA PHE A 147 5.07 14.05 -15.49
C PHE A 147 4.49 13.63 -16.85
N GLN A 148 4.62 12.34 -17.23
CA GLN A 148 3.99 11.79 -18.42
C GLN A 148 2.56 11.33 -18.14
N ARG A 149 2.22 11.11 -16.85
CA ARG A 149 0.85 10.80 -16.43
C ARG A 149 0.05 12.09 -16.54
N LYS A 150 -1.13 12.04 -17.17
CA LYS A 150 -2.06 13.18 -17.34
C LYS A 150 -2.74 13.57 -16.02
N LEU A 151 -1.96 13.68 -14.95
CA LEU A 151 -2.42 14.02 -13.61
C LEU A 151 -2.65 15.52 -13.51
N ILE A 152 -3.68 15.90 -12.75
CA ILE A 152 -4.10 17.30 -12.59
C ILE A 152 -4.09 17.70 -11.11
N PRO A 153 -3.56 18.88 -10.75
CA PRO A 153 -3.66 19.38 -9.39
C PRO A 153 -5.06 19.94 -9.08
N PHE A 154 -5.70 20.57 -10.06
CA PHE A 154 -7.01 21.21 -9.92
C PHE A 154 -8.05 20.52 -10.78
N ASN A 155 -9.33 20.53 -10.37
CA ASN A 155 -10.40 20.14 -11.27
C ASN A 155 -10.55 21.26 -12.31
N LYS A 156 -10.58 20.89 -13.58
CA LYS A 156 -10.97 21.80 -14.66
C LYS A 156 -12.46 22.11 -14.59
#